data_AF-A0A1C5RBW4-F1
#
_entry.id   AF-A0A1C5RBW4-F1
#
_cell.length_a   1.000
_cell.length_b   1.000
_cell.length_c   1.000
_cell.angle_alpha   90.00
_cell.angle_beta   90.00
_cell.angle_gamma   90.00
#
_symmetry.space_group_name_H-M   'P 1'
#
loop_
_entity.id
_entity.type
_entity.pdbx_description
1 polymer ?
#
loop_
_entity_poly.entity_id
_entity_poly.type
_entity_poly.pdbx_seq_one_letter_code
_entity_poly.pdbx_strand_id
1 'polypeptide(L)'
;MANTTERIGVSYCSLIASKTEWMFREQPIDDIGIDAHMERTDKDGKVQQLLALQIKSGESYFKENKGEYVVFRDIDDRQYNYWTTNTLPCIVVLYNPKDDMCIWQKLTAETIQKTRGGDGKGYYVNVPIDQVYLDDKSNELLLTLTNLPEHMTNYNFLLSQKKFMQIIKDGGIVKLHSEEWVNKCSGKGKTELIVDDGNTITTYSYPYWFPYTLYTDVFPRLFPWADFSVDEDYYEENDEALWRELNCHYDKEDDEWIEVGEPFEVFRESLDPIRYIDHAGEVAEYMLVLSLNELGESFLKIDKYVSQPRHYSSTRPNVGGDLK
;
A
#
# COMPACT_ATOMS: atom_id res chain seq x y z
N MET A 1 -6.99 -32.71 -27.91
CA MET A 1 -8.35 -32.12 -28.01
C MET A 1 -8.68 -31.62 -26.62
N ALA A 2 -8.85 -30.31 -26.43
CA ALA A 2 -9.25 -29.77 -25.13
C ALA A 2 -10.58 -30.40 -24.69
N ASN A 3 -10.71 -30.77 -23.42
CA ASN A 3 -11.93 -31.34 -22.88
C ASN A 3 -13.06 -30.32 -23.08
N THR A 4 -14.20 -30.74 -23.64
CA THR A 4 -15.36 -29.85 -23.88
C THR A 4 -15.75 -29.09 -22.61
N THR A 5 -15.69 -29.75 -21.45
CA THR A 5 -16.02 -29.14 -20.15
C THR A 5 -15.05 -28.02 -19.77
N GLU A 6 -13.75 -28.18 -20.02
CA GLU A 6 -12.74 -27.15 -19.77
C GLU A 6 -12.98 -25.94 -20.68
N ARG A 7 -13.28 -26.18 -21.96
CA ARG A 7 -13.61 -25.11 -22.91
C ARG A 7 -14.84 -24.32 -22.51
N ILE A 8 -15.87 -24.99 -22.00
CA ILE A 8 -17.08 -24.32 -21.52
C ILE A 8 -16.73 -23.38 -20.36
N GLY A 9 -15.98 -23.85 -19.37
CA GLY A 9 -15.66 -23.00 -18.21
C GLY A 9 -14.72 -21.83 -18.54
N VAL A 10 -13.73 -22.00 -19.43
CA VAL A 10 -12.93 -20.87 -19.93
C VAL A 10 -13.81 -19.83 -20.63
N SER A 11 -14.75 -20.29 -21.46
CA SER A 11 -15.70 -19.42 -22.17
C SER A 11 -16.65 -18.71 -21.19
N TYR A 12 -17.12 -19.41 -20.16
CA TYR A 12 -17.96 -18.85 -19.10
C TYR A 12 -17.21 -17.77 -18.32
N CYS A 13 -15.99 -18.04 -17.89
CA CYS A 13 -15.16 -17.06 -17.17
C CYS A 13 -14.88 -15.82 -18.01
N SER A 14 -14.60 -15.99 -19.31
CA SER A 14 -14.41 -14.89 -20.26
C SER A 14 -15.67 -14.04 -20.45
N LEU A 15 -16.85 -14.68 -20.51
CA LEU A 15 -18.14 -13.99 -20.59
C LEU A 15 -18.40 -13.12 -19.35
N ILE A 16 -18.20 -13.67 -18.16
CA ILE A 16 -18.40 -12.91 -16.91
C ILE A 16 -17.38 -11.76 -16.82
N ALA A 17 -16.10 -12.01 -17.12
CA ALA A 17 -15.07 -10.98 -17.17
C ALA A 17 -15.45 -9.83 -18.10
N SER A 18 -15.93 -10.14 -19.30
CA SER A 18 -16.35 -9.13 -20.27
C SER A 18 -17.55 -8.30 -19.77
N LYS A 19 -18.52 -8.94 -19.08
CA LYS A 19 -19.68 -8.25 -18.49
C LYS A 19 -19.32 -7.33 -17.33
N THR A 20 -18.24 -7.64 -16.63
CA THR A 20 -17.74 -6.84 -15.51
C THR A 20 -16.55 -5.98 -15.93
N GLU A 21 -16.39 -5.69 -17.23
CA GLU A 21 -15.37 -4.83 -17.86
C GLU A 21 -13.90 -5.20 -17.52
N TRP A 22 -13.63 -6.48 -17.35
CA TRP A 22 -12.28 -7.03 -17.36
C TRP A 22 -11.92 -7.51 -18.76
N MET A 23 -10.73 -7.14 -19.23
CA MET A 23 -10.15 -7.71 -20.44
C MET A 23 -9.59 -9.09 -20.14
N PHE A 24 -10.19 -10.13 -20.74
CA PHE A 24 -9.78 -11.52 -20.57
C PHE A 24 -8.91 -11.98 -21.74
N ARG A 25 -7.72 -12.51 -21.44
CA ARG A 25 -6.75 -13.00 -22.44
C ARG A 25 -6.36 -14.44 -22.13
N GLU A 26 -7.00 -15.37 -22.83
CA GLU A 26 -6.67 -16.80 -22.76
C GLU A 26 -5.20 -17.05 -23.16
N GLN A 27 -4.51 -17.93 -22.45
CA GLN A 27 -3.13 -18.29 -22.73
C GLN A 27 -3.04 -19.58 -23.57
N PRO A 28 -2.28 -19.60 -24.67
CA PRO A 28 -2.05 -20.81 -25.46
C PRO A 28 -1.14 -21.78 -24.67
N ILE A 29 -1.70 -22.88 -24.16
CA ILE A 29 -1.13 -23.77 -23.13
C ILE A 29 0.16 -24.50 -23.56
N ASP A 30 1.15 -24.52 -22.65
CA ASP A 30 1.90 -25.66 -22.09
C ASP A 30 2.98 -25.02 -21.19
N ASP A 31 2.94 -25.02 -19.85
CA ASP A 31 3.37 -26.20 -19.08
C ASP A 31 3.27 -25.98 -17.54
N ILE A 32 2.60 -24.92 -17.05
CA ILE A 32 2.67 -24.58 -15.59
C ILE A 32 1.35 -24.10 -14.94
N GLY A 33 0.21 -24.21 -15.64
CA GLY A 33 -1.11 -24.03 -15.01
C GLY A 33 -1.53 -22.57 -14.78
N ILE A 34 -1.50 -21.75 -15.83
CA ILE A 34 -2.31 -20.52 -15.93
C ILE A 34 -3.04 -20.57 -17.27
N ASP A 35 -4.37 -20.50 -17.23
CA ASP A 35 -5.24 -20.61 -18.39
C ASP A 35 -5.55 -19.24 -19.02
N ALA A 36 -5.51 -18.17 -18.22
CA ALA A 36 -5.79 -16.82 -18.69
C ALA A 36 -5.13 -15.73 -17.84
N HIS A 37 -4.98 -14.56 -18.45
CA HIS A 37 -4.75 -13.31 -17.74
C HIS A 37 -5.98 -12.42 -17.82
N MET A 38 -6.21 -11.63 -16.77
CA MET A 38 -7.28 -10.64 -16.72
C MET A 38 -6.74 -9.27 -16.35
N GLU A 39 -7.15 -8.25 -17.09
CA GLU A 39 -6.73 -6.86 -16.88
C GLU A 39 -7.94 -5.94 -16.70
N ARG A 40 -7.89 -5.11 -15.66
CA ARG A 40 -8.82 -4.01 -15.44
C ARG A 40 -8.13 -2.70 -15.81
N THR A 41 -8.84 -1.86 -16.56
CA THR A 41 -8.41 -0.48 -16.83
C THR A 41 -9.45 0.51 -16.33
N ASP A 42 -9.02 1.73 -16.00
CA ASP A 42 -9.94 2.84 -15.77
C ASP A 42 -10.46 3.41 -17.10
N LYS A 43 -11.30 4.45 -17.02
CA LYS A 43 -11.91 5.09 -18.20
C LYS A 43 -10.90 5.74 -19.14
N ASP A 44 -9.70 6.05 -18.64
CA ASP A 44 -8.61 6.67 -19.39
C ASP A 44 -7.63 5.62 -19.95
N GLY A 45 -7.90 4.33 -19.74
CA GLY A 45 -7.10 3.22 -20.22
C GLY A 45 -5.88 2.90 -19.35
N LYS A 46 -5.76 3.49 -18.16
CA LYS A 46 -4.68 3.16 -17.21
C LYS A 46 -5.01 1.84 -16.53
N VAL A 47 -4.03 0.94 -16.49
CA VAL A 47 -4.15 -0.37 -15.83
C VAL A 47 -4.38 -0.17 -14.33
N GLN A 48 -5.50 -0.68 -13.83
CA GLN A 48 -5.84 -0.72 -12.41
C GLN A 48 -5.37 -2.04 -11.76
N GLN A 49 -5.48 -3.16 -12.47
CA GLN A 49 -5.15 -4.48 -11.95
C GLN A 49 -4.85 -5.47 -13.09
N LEU A 50 -3.95 -6.42 -12.83
CA LEU A 50 -3.62 -7.53 -13.72
C LEU A 50 -3.49 -8.83 -12.92
N LEU A 51 -4.27 -9.86 -13.27
CA LEU A 51 -4.36 -11.13 -12.55
C LEU A 51 -4.05 -12.31 -13.47
N ALA A 52 -3.60 -13.41 -12.88
CA ALA A 52 -3.43 -14.69 -13.53
C ALA A 52 -4.45 -15.70 -13.00
N LEU A 53 -5.08 -16.45 -13.91
CA LEU A 53 -6.18 -17.36 -13.60
C LEU A 53 -5.82 -18.79 -13.95
N GLN A 54 -6.08 -19.70 -13.01
CA GLN A 54 -6.17 -21.13 -13.28
C GLN A 54 -7.65 -21.56 -13.19
N ILE A 55 -8.20 -22.11 -14.27
CA ILE A 55 -9.62 -22.41 -14.43
C ILE A 55 -9.81 -23.93 -14.44
N LYS A 56 -10.59 -24.44 -13.48
CA LYS A 56 -10.90 -25.87 -13.35
C LYS A 56 -12.40 -26.07 -13.46
N SER A 57 -12.82 -26.83 -14.47
CA SER A 57 -14.22 -26.93 -14.86
C SER A 57 -14.74 -28.36 -14.78
N GLY A 58 -15.84 -28.57 -14.08
CA GLY A 58 -16.53 -29.86 -14.01
C GLY A 58 -17.05 -30.22 -12.62
N GLU A 59 -18.15 -30.98 -12.57
CA GLU A 59 -18.79 -31.46 -11.34
C GLU A 59 -17.83 -32.20 -10.39
N SER A 60 -16.78 -32.84 -10.94
CA SER A 60 -15.80 -33.58 -10.14
C SER A 60 -15.03 -32.71 -9.16
N TYR A 61 -14.78 -31.43 -9.50
CA TYR A 61 -14.07 -30.49 -8.61
C TYR A 61 -14.92 -30.09 -7.39
N PHE A 62 -16.24 -30.29 -7.46
CA PHE A 62 -17.18 -29.93 -6.39
C PHE A 62 -17.58 -31.13 -5.50
N LYS A 63 -16.97 -32.30 -5.69
CA LYS A 63 -17.28 -33.52 -4.91
C LYS A 63 -16.96 -33.38 -3.42
N GLU A 64 -15.90 -32.66 -3.07
CA GLU A 64 -15.53 -32.37 -1.69
C GLU A 64 -16.09 -31.01 -1.22
N ASN A 65 -17.39 -30.82 -1.39
CA ASN A 65 -18.10 -29.66 -0.84
C ASN A 65 -18.34 -29.87 0.67
N LYS A 66 -17.92 -28.90 1.49
CA LYS A 66 -18.05 -28.90 2.96
C LYS A 66 -19.16 -27.96 3.48
N GLY A 67 -20.00 -27.43 2.59
CA GLY A 67 -21.08 -26.48 2.91
C GLY A 67 -20.64 -25.03 2.81
N GLU A 68 -19.50 -24.67 3.43
CA GLU A 68 -18.96 -23.31 3.37
C GLU A 68 -17.89 -23.13 2.27
N TYR A 69 -17.21 -24.22 1.90
CA TYR A 69 -16.13 -24.22 0.91
C TYR A 69 -16.05 -25.55 0.15
N VAL A 70 -15.40 -25.52 -1.01
CA VAL A 70 -15.02 -26.69 -1.82
C VAL A 70 -13.52 -26.93 -1.67
N VAL A 71 -13.12 -28.19 -1.43
CA VAL A 71 -11.70 -28.54 -1.33
C VAL A 71 -11.13 -28.89 -2.70
N PHE A 72 -10.26 -28.05 -3.23
CA PHE A 72 -9.52 -28.29 -4.47
C PHE A 72 -8.15 -28.90 -4.16
N ARG A 73 -7.81 -30.05 -4.77
CA ARG A 73 -6.60 -30.85 -4.45
C ARG A 73 -5.65 -31.11 -5.62
N ASP A 74 -6.03 -30.71 -6.83
CA ASP A 74 -5.26 -30.97 -8.05
C ASP A 74 -4.09 -29.97 -8.16
N ILE A 75 -3.16 -30.09 -7.21
CA ILE A 75 -2.03 -29.19 -6.99
C ILE A 75 -0.77 -30.01 -6.71
N ASP A 76 0.24 -29.88 -7.57
CA ASP A 76 1.58 -30.44 -7.38
C ASP A 76 2.61 -29.38 -6.94
N ASP A 77 3.84 -29.80 -6.65
CA ASP A 77 4.94 -28.91 -6.24
C ASP A 77 5.30 -27.86 -7.30
N ARG A 78 5.18 -28.20 -8.59
CA ARG A 78 5.52 -27.30 -9.70
C ARG A 78 4.50 -26.16 -9.78
N GLN A 79 3.22 -26.52 -9.73
CA GLN A 79 2.10 -25.58 -9.68
C GLN A 79 2.14 -24.71 -8.44
N TYR A 80 2.35 -25.30 -7.25
CA TYR A 80 2.50 -24.55 -6.00
C TYR A 80 3.60 -23.48 -6.13
N ASN A 81 4.81 -23.87 -6.54
CA ASN A 81 5.91 -22.92 -6.68
C ASN A 81 5.61 -21.85 -7.73
N TYR A 82 5.01 -22.24 -8.85
CA TYR A 82 4.69 -21.32 -9.92
C TYR A 82 3.67 -20.26 -9.51
N TRP A 83 2.59 -20.65 -8.84
CA TRP A 83 1.54 -19.72 -8.43
C TRP A 83 1.99 -18.81 -7.30
N THR A 84 2.69 -19.35 -6.30
CA THR A 84 3.10 -18.60 -5.11
C THR A 84 4.27 -17.64 -5.35
N THR A 85 5.06 -17.87 -6.40
CA THR A 85 6.17 -16.97 -6.79
C THR A 85 5.85 -16.10 -8.00
N ASN A 86 4.63 -16.20 -8.56
CA ASN A 86 4.23 -15.38 -9.70
C ASN A 86 4.17 -13.90 -9.31
N THR A 87 4.69 -13.03 -10.19
CA THR A 87 4.64 -11.57 -10.02
C THR A 87 3.20 -11.04 -10.08
N LEU A 88 2.32 -11.69 -10.85
CA LEU A 88 0.90 -11.40 -10.85
C LEU A 88 0.19 -12.19 -9.75
N PRO A 89 -0.80 -11.61 -9.06
CA PRO A 89 -1.69 -12.38 -8.21
C PRO A 89 -2.36 -13.50 -9.01
N CYS A 90 -2.17 -14.72 -8.53
CA CYS A 90 -2.80 -15.92 -9.10
C CYS A 90 -4.08 -16.25 -8.33
N ILE A 91 -5.14 -16.61 -9.06
CA ILE A 91 -6.37 -17.16 -8.49
C ILE A 91 -6.70 -18.50 -9.15
N VAL A 92 -7.30 -19.41 -8.39
CA VAL A 92 -8.00 -20.57 -8.96
C VAL A 92 -9.48 -20.22 -9.08
N VAL A 93 -10.08 -20.56 -10.21
CA VAL A 93 -11.52 -20.44 -10.48
C VAL A 93 -12.06 -21.84 -10.72
N LEU A 94 -13.05 -22.25 -9.92
CA LEU A 94 -13.78 -23.49 -10.09
C LEU A 94 -15.13 -23.19 -10.74
N TYR A 95 -15.43 -23.86 -11.85
CA TYR A 95 -16.71 -23.74 -12.55
C TYR A 95 -17.44 -25.09 -12.60
N ASN A 96 -18.70 -25.09 -12.16
CA ASN A 96 -19.60 -26.23 -12.22
C ASN A 96 -20.58 -26.06 -13.39
N PRO A 97 -20.47 -26.85 -14.48
CA PRO A 97 -21.35 -26.72 -15.64
C PRO A 97 -22.80 -27.17 -15.39
N LYS A 98 -23.10 -27.79 -14.24
CA LYS A 98 -24.44 -28.31 -13.93
C LYS A 98 -25.41 -27.22 -13.47
N ASP A 99 -24.91 -26.27 -12.70
CA ASP A 99 -25.69 -25.21 -12.04
C ASP A 99 -25.05 -23.82 -12.23
N ASP A 100 -24.06 -23.72 -13.12
CA ASP A 100 -23.28 -22.50 -13.42
C ASP A 100 -22.57 -21.88 -12.21
N MET A 101 -22.40 -22.63 -11.12
CA MET A 101 -21.66 -22.16 -9.96
C MET A 101 -20.20 -21.89 -10.34
N CYS A 102 -19.75 -20.65 -10.13
CA CYS A 102 -18.40 -20.20 -10.45
C CYS A 102 -17.81 -19.49 -9.23
N ILE A 103 -16.84 -20.11 -8.57
CA ILE A 103 -16.23 -19.60 -7.32
C ILE A 103 -14.72 -19.51 -7.47
N TRP A 104 -14.07 -18.70 -6.65
CA TRP A 104 -12.63 -18.49 -6.75
C TRP A 104 -11.92 -18.41 -5.40
N GLN A 105 -10.59 -18.56 -5.44
CA GLN A 105 -9.71 -18.33 -4.29
C GLN A 105 -8.33 -17.87 -4.74
N LYS A 106 -7.71 -16.96 -3.99
CA LYS A 106 -6.32 -16.53 -4.20
C LYS A 106 -5.36 -17.69 -3.94
N LEU A 107 -4.33 -17.83 -4.76
CA LEU A 107 -3.29 -18.85 -4.64
C LEU A 107 -2.03 -18.24 -4.00
N THR A 108 -1.84 -18.46 -2.70
CA THR A 108 -0.67 -18.01 -1.94
C THR A 108 -0.15 -19.11 -1.02
N ALA A 109 0.99 -18.88 -0.36
CA ALA A 109 1.53 -19.82 0.62
C ALA A 109 0.60 -20.00 1.84
N GLU A 110 -0.27 -19.02 2.13
CA GLU A 110 -1.24 -19.08 3.23
C GLU A 110 -2.51 -19.83 2.85
N THR A 111 -2.99 -19.69 1.61
CA THR A 111 -4.23 -20.34 1.16
C THR A 111 -4.01 -21.76 0.68
N ILE A 112 -2.83 -22.07 0.13
CA ILE A 112 -2.47 -23.41 -0.32
C ILE A 112 -1.82 -24.19 0.83
N GLN A 113 -2.53 -25.20 1.32
CA GLN A 113 -2.13 -25.99 2.48
C GLN A 113 -1.53 -27.34 2.05
N LYS A 114 -0.46 -27.76 2.72
CA LYS A 114 0.06 -29.13 2.58
C LYS A 114 -0.87 -30.12 3.25
N THR A 115 -1.06 -31.26 2.59
CA THR A 115 -1.80 -32.39 3.17
C THR A 115 -1.08 -32.95 4.41
N ARG A 116 -1.83 -33.67 5.26
CA ARG A 116 -1.33 -34.31 6.50
C ARG A 116 -0.59 -33.38 7.47
N GLY A 117 -1.01 -32.11 7.55
CA GLY A 117 -0.42 -31.15 8.51
C GLY A 117 1.01 -30.71 8.17
N GLY A 118 1.44 -30.87 6.91
CA GLY A 118 2.78 -30.44 6.45
C GLY A 118 3.63 -31.56 5.85
N ASP A 119 3.35 -32.82 6.21
CA ASP A 119 4.18 -33.97 5.84
C ASP A 119 3.68 -34.74 4.60
N GLY A 120 2.54 -34.33 4.03
CA GLY A 120 1.98 -34.93 2.84
C GLY A 120 2.63 -34.46 1.54
N LYS A 121 2.51 -35.27 0.48
CA LYS A 121 3.05 -34.98 -0.86
C LYS A 121 2.14 -34.12 -1.75
N GLY A 122 0.89 -33.91 -1.33
CA GLY A 122 -0.09 -33.13 -2.08
C GLY A 122 -0.45 -31.84 -1.37
N TYR A 123 -1.00 -30.90 -2.11
CA TYR A 123 -1.54 -29.65 -1.58
C TYR A 123 -3.06 -29.60 -1.77
N TYR A 124 -3.70 -28.68 -1.05
CA TYR A 124 -5.09 -28.34 -1.28
C TYR A 124 -5.35 -26.88 -0.97
N VAL A 125 -6.44 -26.35 -1.51
CA VAL A 125 -6.96 -25.02 -1.21
C VAL A 125 -8.46 -25.14 -0.93
N ASN A 126 -8.92 -24.41 0.09
CA ASN A 126 -10.34 -24.31 0.40
C ASN A 126 -10.90 -23.10 -0.37
N VAL A 127 -11.79 -23.37 -1.33
CA VAL A 127 -12.42 -22.36 -2.18
C VAL A 127 -13.80 -22.00 -1.60
N PRO A 128 -13.99 -20.80 -1.01
CA PRO A 128 -15.24 -20.42 -0.35
C PRO A 128 -16.41 -20.37 -1.33
N ILE A 129 -17.58 -20.84 -0.90
CA ILE A 129 -18.79 -20.87 -1.73
C ILE A 129 -19.37 -19.46 -1.93
N ASP A 130 -19.16 -18.56 -0.97
CA ASP A 130 -19.61 -17.17 -1.01
C ASP A 130 -18.66 -16.25 -1.80
N GLN A 131 -17.51 -16.75 -2.25
CA GLN A 131 -16.55 -16.03 -3.08
C GLN A 131 -16.83 -16.29 -4.57
N VAL A 132 -17.97 -15.77 -5.03
CA VAL A 132 -18.49 -15.96 -6.39
C VAL A 132 -17.66 -15.17 -7.39
N TYR A 133 -17.22 -15.81 -8.47
CA TYR A 133 -16.34 -15.20 -9.45
C TYR A 133 -16.96 -13.94 -10.09
N LEU A 134 -16.33 -12.78 -9.81
CA LEU A 134 -16.68 -11.46 -10.32
C LEU A 134 -18.13 -11.01 -10.02
N ASP A 135 -18.69 -11.41 -8.87
CA ASP A 135 -19.78 -10.64 -8.28
C ASP A 135 -19.26 -9.28 -7.73
N ASP A 136 -20.16 -8.39 -7.32
CA ASP A 136 -19.78 -7.03 -6.89
C ASP A 136 -18.69 -7.04 -5.80
N LYS A 137 -18.87 -7.90 -4.78
CA LYS A 137 -17.92 -8.07 -3.68
C LYS A 137 -16.57 -8.60 -4.18
N SER A 138 -16.57 -9.68 -4.97
CA SER A 138 -15.33 -10.25 -5.49
C SER A 138 -14.61 -9.30 -6.43
N ASN A 139 -15.34 -8.48 -7.19
CA ASN A 139 -14.75 -7.49 -8.07
C ASN A 139 -13.93 -6.48 -7.26
N GLU A 140 -14.47 -5.97 -6.16
CA GLU A 140 -13.73 -5.11 -5.22
C GLU A 140 -12.51 -5.82 -4.63
N LEU A 141 -12.65 -7.06 -4.15
CA LEU A 141 -11.52 -7.82 -3.59
C LEU A 141 -10.41 -8.06 -4.62
N LEU A 142 -10.77 -8.46 -5.84
CA LEU A 142 -9.83 -8.79 -6.92
C LEU A 142 -8.99 -7.57 -7.33
N LEU A 143 -9.57 -6.36 -7.28
CA LEU A 143 -8.84 -5.12 -7.55
C LEU A 143 -7.76 -4.81 -6.51
N THR A 144 -7.92 -5.29 -5.27
CA THR A 144 -6.93 -5.07 -4.19
C THR A 144 -5.79 -6.09 -4.15
N LEU A 145 -5.85 -7.16 -4.96
CA LEU A 145 -4.86 -8.23 -4.87
C LEU A 145 -3.47 -7.76 -5.31
N THR A 146 -2.48 -8.11 -4.51
CA THR A 146 -1.06 -7.97 -4.86
C THR A 146 -0.30 -9.23 -4.46
N ASN A 147 0.69 -9.60 -5.26
CA ASN A 147 1.70 -10.62 -4.94
C ASN A 147 3.06 -9.98 -4.62
N LEU A 148 3.13 -8.64 -4.56
CA LEU A 148 4.35 -7.96 -4.14
C LEU A 148 4.61 -8.31 -2.66
N PRO A 149 5.80 -8.85 -2.33
CA PRO A 149 6.20 -9.01 -0.95
C PRO A 149 6.11 -7.68 -0.19
N GLU A 150 5.88 -7.74 1.12
CA GLU A 150 5.74 -6.55 1.97
C GLU A 150 6.92 -5.58 1.83
N HIS A 151 8.15 -6.11 1.74
CA HIS A 151 9.34 -5.29 1.54
C HIS A 151 9.33 -4.52 0.20
N MET A 152 8.74 -5.08 -0.86
CA MET A 152 8.57 -4.38 -2.15
C MET A 152 7.50 -3.30 -2.06
N THR A 153 6.42 -3.55 -1.31
CA THR A 153 5.38 -2.54 -1.04
C THR A 153 5.95 -1.36 -0.26
N ASN A 154 6.71 -1.64 0.79
CA ASN A 154 7.39 -0.61 1.60
C ASN A 154 8.44 0.15 0.78
N TYR A 155 9.20 -0.55 -0.08
CA TYR A 155 10.13 0.10 -1.01
C TYR A 155 9.42 1.03 -1.99
N ASN A 156 8.32 0.58 -2.60
CA ASN A 156 7.53 1.37 -3.53
C ASN A 156 6.89 2.59 -2.85
N PHE A 157 6.44 2.44 -1.59
CA PHE A 157 5.95 3.55 -0.79
C PHE A 157 7.03 4.63 -0.62
N LEU A 158 8.24 4.26 -0.18
CA LEU A 158 9.35 5.21 -0.08
C LEU A 158 9.74 5.80 -1.44
N LEU A 159 9.71 4.99 -2.51
CA LEU A 159 10.00 5.46 -3.87
C LEU A 159 9.00 6.53 -4.32
N SER A 160 7.72 6.40 -3.97
CA SER A 160 6.70 7.41 -4.29
C SER A 160 6.97 8.77 -3.63
N GLN A 161 7.66 8.76 -2.48
CA GLN A 161 8.01 9.94 -1.69
C GLN A 161 9.41 10.47 -2.03
N LYS A 162 10.17 9.80 -2.91
CA LYS A 162 11.57 10.12 -3.26
C LYS A 162 11.77 11.57 -3.69
N LYS A 163 10.81 12.16 -4.40
CA LYS A 163 10.92 13.55 -4.88
C LYS A 163 11.11 14.52 -3.71
N PHE A 164 10.35 14.36 -2.62
CA PHE A 164 10.44 15.23 -1.45
C PHE A 164 11.78 15.05 -0.73
N MET A 165 12.22 13.79 -0.56
CA MET A 165 13.53 13.49 0.01
C MET A 165 14.67 14.15 -0.79
N GLN A 166 14.60 14.09 -2.13
CA GLN A 166 15.62 14.69 -3.00
C GLN A 166 15.63 16.21 -2.91
N ILE A 167 14.46 16.86 -2.81
CA ILE A 167 14.37 18.33 -2.65
C ILE A 167 15.07 18.77 -1.37
N ILE A 168 14.81 18.10 -0.24
CA ILE A 168 15.48 18.41 1.03
C ILE A 168 17.00 18.23 0.90
N LYS A 169 17.43 17.14 0.26
CA LYS A 169 18.86 16.86 0.03
C LYS A 169 19.56 17.93 -0.82
N ASP A 170 18.84 18.51 -1.76
CA ASP A 170 19.36 19.55 -2.64
C ASP A 170 19.26 20.97 -2.03
N GLY A 171 18.81 21.08 -0.77
CA GLY A 171 18.71 22.32 -0.01
C GLY A 171 17.36 23.03 -0.08
N GLY A 172 16.35 22.41 -0.70
CA GLY A 172 14.96 22.88 -0.66
C GLY A 172 14.27 22.56 0.67
N ILE A 173 13.04 23.04 0.83
CA ILE A 173 12.28 22.94 2.07
C ILE A 173 10.97 22.19 1.81
N VAL A 174 10.64 21.25 2.69
CA VAL A 174 9.35 20.55 2.69
C VAL A 174 8.71 20.79 4.04
N LYS A 175 7.53 21.42 4.04
CA LYS A 175 6.72 21.66 5.24
C LYS A 175 5.45 20.82 5.18
N LEU A 176 5.03 20.29 6.32
CA LEU A 176 3.76 19.61 6.54
C LEU A 176 2.82 20.59 7.23
N HIS A 177 1.73 20.95 6.55
CA HIS A 177 0.63 21.69 7.12
C HIS A 177 -0.53 20.73 7.40
N SER A 178 -1.08 20.75 8.61
CA SER A 178 -2.22 19.92 8.94
C SER A 178 -3.18 20.59 9.92
N GLU A 179 -4.48 20.41 9.71
CA GLU A 179 -5.54 20.82 10.63
C GLU A 179 -6.31 19.58 11.09
N GLU A 180 -6.46 19.38 12.39
CA GLU A 180 -7.19 18.29 13.01
C GLU A 180 -8.37 18.82 13.84
N TRP A 181 -9.59 18.35 13.57
CA TRP A 181 -10.74 18.65 14.44
C TRP A 181 -10.75 17.72 15.65
N VAL A 182 -10.13 18.16 16.75
CA VAL A 182 -9.84 17.33 17.94
C VAL A 182 -11.09 16.79 18.65
N ASN A 183 -12.22 17.51 18.58
CA ASN A 183 -13.48 17.09 19.21
C ASN A 183 -14.32 16.14 18.34
N LYS A 184 -13.83 15.71 17.18
CA LYS A 184 -14.57 14.85 16.24
C LYS A 184 -13.89 13.49 16.08
N CYS A 185 -14.54 12.42 16.55
CA CYS A 185 -14.05 11.05 16.38
C CYS A 185 -13.90 10.59 14.92
N SER A 186 -14.44 11.35 13.96
CA SER A 186 -14.29 11.08 12.53
C SER A 186 -12.86 11.27 12.02
N GLY A 187 -11.95 11.87 12.82
CA GLY A 187 -10.59 12.21 12.38
C GLY A 187 -10.60 13.21 11.23
N LYS A 188 -11.62 14.08 11.20
CA LYS A 188 -11.78 15.05 10.10
C LYS A 188 -10.66 16.06 10.19
N GLY A 189 -9.99 16.28 9.07
CA GLY A 189 -8.91 17.23 9.00
C GLY A 189 -8.48 17.54 7.59
N LYS A 190 -7.36 18.22 7.49
CA LYS A 190 -6.67 18.57 6.26
C LYS A 190 -5.19 18.29 6.47
N THR A 191 -4.53 17.70 5.48
CA THR A 191 -3.09 17.42 5.53
C THR A 191 -2.48 17.71 4.16
N GLU A 192 -1.45 18.54 4.12
CA GLU A 192 -0.80 18.97 2.89
C GLU A 192 0.72 19.08 3.08
N LEU A 193 1.48 18.82 2.02
CA LEU A 193 2.88 19.18 1.95
C LEU A 193 3.04 20.46 1.13
N ILE A 194 3.68 21.46 1.73
CA ILE A 194 4.14 22.68 1.06
C ILE A 194 5.61 22.49 0.72
N VAL A 195 5.94 22.52 -0.57
CA VAL A 195 7.27 22.14 -1.06
C VAL A 195 7.87 23.33 -1.80
N ASP A 196 9.00 23.81 -1.31
CA ASP A 196 9.83 24.82 -1.95
C ASP A 196 11.09 24.14 -2.50
N ASP A 197 11.20 24.06 -3.83
CA ASP A 197 12.37 23.49 -4.51
C ASP A 197 13.46 24.52 -4.86
N GLY A 198 13.34 25.74 -4.33
CA GLY A 198 14.21 26.88 -4.61
C GLY A 198 13.83 27.67 -5.87
N ASN A 199 12.95 27.12 -6.72
CA ASN A 199 12.42 27.82 -7.90
C ASN A 199 10.92 28.09 -7.78
N THR A 200 10.17 27.12 -7.24
CA THR A 200 8.71 27.16 -7.13
C THR A 200 8.24 26.57 -5.81
N ILE A 201 7.15 27.14 -5.30
CA ILE A 201 6.43 26.61 -4.15
C ILE A 201 5.18 25.88 -4.66
N THR A 202 5.05 24.60 -4.32
CA THR A 202 3.93 23.75 -4.73
C THR A 202 3.31 23.05 -3.51
N THR A 203 1.99 23.00 -3.47
CA THR A 203 1.24 22.29 -2.41
C THR A 203 0.70 20.94 -2.92
N TYR A 204 0.91 19.88 -2.14
CA TYR A 204 0.43 18.52 -2.40
C TYR A 204 -0.56 18.11 -1.32
N SER A 205 -1.82 17.88 -1.71
CA SER A 205 -2.88 17.52 -0.77
C SER A 205 -2.92 16.01 -0.50
N TYR A 206 -3.10 15.63 0.76
CA TYR A 206 -3.33 14.26 1.21
C TYR A 206 -4.81 14.12 1.60
N PRO A 207 -5.67 13.55 0.74
CA PRO A 207 -7.12 13.55 0.93
C PRO A 207 -7.59 12.44 1.89
N TYR A 208 -6.85 12.21 2.97
CA TYR A 208 -7.13 11.16 3.95
C TYR A 208 -7.47 11.78 5.31
N TRP A 209 -8.40 11.12 6.00
CA TRP A 209 -8.76 11.38 7.38
C TRP A 209 -8.33 10.19 8.22
N PHE A 210 -8.01 10.42 9.48
CA PHE A 210 -7.45 9.40 10.37
C PHE A 210 -8.37 9.20 11.58
N PRO A 211 -9.48 8.45 11.44
CA PRO A 211 -10.38 8.17 12.56
C PRO A 211 -9.65 7.46 13.70
N TYR A 212 -9.98 7.84 14.94
CA TYR A 212 -9.47 7.21 16.16
C TYR A 212 -7.93 7.19 16.32
N THR A 213 -7.21 8.04 15.58
CA THR A 213 -5.75 8.15 15.65
C THR A 213 -5.36 9.61 15.74
N LEU A 214 -4.50 9.97 16.69
CA LEU A 214 -3.98 11.33 16.80
C LEU A 214 -3.09 11.63 15.59
N TYR A 215 -3.16 12.85 15.07
CA TYR A 215 -2.37 13.22 13.90
C TYR A 215 -0.86 13.15 14.17
N THR A 216 -0.44 13.40 15.40
CA THR A 216 0.96 13.22 15.85
C THR A 216 1.46 11.77 15.73
N ASP A 217 0.58 10.77 15.85
CA ASP A 217 0.92 9.36 15.60
C ASP A 217 0.91 9.00 14.10
N VAL A 218 0.18 9.77 13.30
CA VAL A 218 0.01 9.55 11.87
C VAL A 218 1.21 10.07 11.09
N PHE A 219 1.74 11.25 11.43
CA PHE A 219 2.82 11.87 10.64
C PHE A 219 4.05 10.96 10.47
N PRO A 220 4.57 10.30 11.52
CA PRO A 220 5.70 9.38 11.37
C PRO A 220 5.39 8.14 10.50
N ARG A 221 4.11 7.77 10.36
CA ARG A 221 3.68 6.67 9.48
C ARG A 221 3.55 7.11 8.03
N LEU A 222 3.13 8.35 7.79
CA LEU A 222 3.04 8.95 6.45
C LEU A 222 4.41 9.35 5.90
N PHE A 223 5.30 9.83 6.77
CA PHE A 223 6.63 10.31 6.41
C PHE A 223 7.72 9.65 7.27
N PRO A 224 7.84 8.31 7.23
CA PRO A 224 8.82 7.59 8.07
C PRO A 224 10.28 7.90 7.72
N TRP A 225 10.52 8.53 6.57
CA TRP A 225 11.82 8.99 6.10
C TRP A 225 12.23 10.35 6.69
N ALA A 226 11.34 11.02 7.44
CA ALA A 226 11.55 12.36 7.95
C ALA A 226 11.67 12.40 9.47
N ASP A 227 12.52 13.29 9.97
CA ASP A 227 12.41 13.87 11.30
C ASP A 227 11.58 15.15 11.19
N PHE A 228 10.89 15.51 12.28
CA PHE A 228 9.96 16.64 12.34
C PHE A 228 10.48 17.69 13.32
N SER A 229 10.41 18.95 12.90
CA SER A 229 10.55 20.11 13.77
C SER A 229 9.42 21.10 13.46
N VAL A 230 9.15 22.05 14.34
CA VAL A 230 8.21 23.11 14.01
C VAL A 230 8.80 24.09 12.99
N ASP A 231 7.91 24.80 12.32
CA ASP A 231 8.24 26.02 11.60
C ASP A 231 8.32 27.19 12.58
N GLU A 232 9.54 27.53 13.01
CA GLU A 232 9.73 28.51 14.08
C GLU A 232 9.09 29.88 13.77
N ASP A 233 9.19 30.36 12.53
CA ASP A 233 8.57 31.63 12.13
C ASP A 233 7.03 31.56 12.24
N TYR A 234 6.44 30.39 12.02
CA TYR A 234 5.00 30.19 12.09
C TYR A 234 4.48 30.13 13.54
N TYR A 235 5.29 29.62 14.47
CA TYR A 235 4.90 29.45 15.87
C TYR A 235 5.30 30.62 16.78
N GLU A 236 6.14 31.56 16.31
CA GLU A 236 6.75 32.61 17.13
C GLU A 236 5.73 33.37 18.00
N GLU A 237 4.66 33.90 17.41
CA GLU A 237 3.64 34.65 18.16
C GLU A 237 2.93 33.80 19.23
N ASN A 238 2.62 32.54 18.90
CA ASN A 238 1.92 31.63 19.80
C ASN A 238 2.84 31.18 20.96
N ASP A 239 4.09 30.84 20.64
CA ASP A 239 5.08 30.44 21.64
C ASP A 239 5.43 31.63 22.55
N GLU A 240 5.53 32.85 22.01
CA GLU A 240 5.78 34.06 22.81
C GLU A 240 4.59 34.36 23.74
N ALA A 241 3.36 34.20 23.27
CA ALA A 241 2.17 34.37 24.10
C ALA A 241 2.15 33.38 25.27
N LEU A 242 2.43 32.10 25.00
CA LEU A 242 2.52 31.07 26.03
C LEU A 242 3.68 31.33 27.01
N TRP A 243 4.84 31.74 26.48
CA TRP A 243 5.99 32.11 27.30
C TRP A 243 5.67 33.27 28.23
N ARG A 244 5.03 34.34 27.75
CA ARG A 244 4.61 35.49 28.56
C ARG A 244 3.66 35.10 29.68
N GLU A 245 2.72 34.19 29.41
CA GLU A 245 1.79 33.68 30.42
C GLU A 245 2.51 32.94 31.55
N LEU A 246 3.54 32.15 31.21
CA LEU A 246 4.20 31.25 32.14
C LEU A 246 5.45 31.84 32.82
N ASN A 247 6.15 32.76 32.17
CA ASN A 247 7.48 33.23 32.57
C ASN A 247 7.58 34.76 32.76
N CYS A 248 6.51 35.51 32.48
CA CYS A 248 6.51 36.96 32.67
C CYS A 248 5.43 37.40 33.66
N HIS A 249 5.72 38.47 34.39
CA HIS A 249 4.77 39.18 35.24
C HIS A 249 4.49 40.54 34.64
N TYR A 250 3.21 40.87 34.41
CA TYR A 250 2.84 42.18 33.91
C TYR A 250 2.75 43.20 35.07
N ASP A 251 3.64 44.18 35.05
CA ASP A 251 3.61 45.31 35.98
C ASP A 251 2.69 46.40 35.44
N LYS A 252 1.62 46.68 36.21
CA LYS A 252 0.62 47.69 35.86
C LYS A 252 1.06 49.11 36.17
N GLU A 253 2.06 49.29 37.03
CA GLU A 253 2.54 50.63 37.41
C GLU A 253 3.41 51.21 36.30
N ASP A 254 4.25 50.36 35.69
CA ASP A 254 5.20 50.76 34.64
C ASP A 254 4.74 50.37 33.21
N ASP A 255 3.62 49.64 33.06
CA ASP A 255 3.09 49.15 31.78
C ASP A 255 4.09 48.26 31.01
N GLU A 256 4.84 47.45 31.76
CA GLU A 256 5.93 46.62 31.25
C GLU A 256 5.77 45.15 31.66
N TRP A 257 6.22 44.24 30.79
CA TRP A 257 6.35 42.83 31.12
C TRP A 257 7.72 42.57 31.74
N ILE A 258 7.72 42.03 32.96
CA ILE A 258 8.92 41.69 33.70
C ILE A 258 9.18 40.18 33.54
N GLU A 259 10.33 39.83 32.96
CA GLU A 259 10.80 38.44 32.89
C GLU A 259 11.14 37.92 34.29
N VAL A 260 10.43 36.89 34.74
CA VAL A 260 10.62 36.26 36.06
C VAL A 260 10.98 34.77 35.97
N GLY A 261 10.86 34.19 34.78
CA GLY A 261 11.16 32.78 34.47
C GLY A 261 12.36 32.62 33.54
N GLU A 262 12.32 31.58 32.72
CA GLU A 262 13.38 31.30 31.74
C GLU A 262 13.31 32.26 30.54
N PRO A 263 14.46 32.59 29.90
CA PRO A 263 14.46 33.37 28.66
C PRO A 263 13.65 32.67 27.54
N PHE A 264 13.05 33.46 26.64
CA PHE A 264 12.17 32.94 25.59
C PHE A 264 12.79 31.79 24.77
N GLU A 265 14.03 31.94 24.31
CA GLU A 265 14.69 30.90 23.50
C GLU A 265 14.89 29.58 24.26
N VAL A 266 15.20 29.64 25.56
CA VAL A 266 15.39 28.44 26.39
C VAL A 266 14.05 27.74 26.61
N PHE A 267 13.00 28.52 26.88
CA PHE A 267 11.64 28.00 26.99
C PHE A 267 11.20 27.34 25.68
N ARG A 268 11.44 27.99 24.55
CA ARG A 268 11.09 27.50 23.21
C ARG A 268 11.76 26.17 22.87
N GLU A 269 13.05 26.03 23.17
CA GLU A 269 13.79 24.76 23.00
C GLU A 269 13.25 23.61 23.87
N SER A 270 12.54 23.92 24.97
CA SER A 270 11.93 22.91 25.84
C SER A 270 10.59 22.37 25.34
N LEU A 271 9.98 23.03 24.35
CA LEU A 271 8.69 22.65 23.79
C LEU A 271 8.77 21.40 22.90
N ASP A 272 7.65 20.70 22.78
CA ASP A 272 7.56 19.51 21.91
C ASP A 272 7.83 19.91 20.44
N PRO A 273 8.73 19.22 19.72
CA PRO A 273 8.99 19.47 18.29
C PRO A 273 7.80 19.14 17.38
N ILE A 274 6.81 18.38 17.87
CA ILE A 274 5.55 18.07 17.17
C ILE A 274 4.37 18.64 17.97
N ARG A 275 4.35 19.97 18.12
CA ARG A 275 3.26 20.72 18.77
C ARG A 275 2.30 21.35 17.77
N TYR A 276 1.14 21.79 18.24
CA TYR A 276 0.11 22.46 17.44
C TYR A 276 -0.29 23.81 18.05
N ILE A 277 -0.86 24.67 17.22
CA ILE A 277 -1.60 25.86 17.65
C ILE A 277 -3.05 25.45 17.91
N ASP A 278 -3.54 25.72 19.11
CA ASP A 278 -4.93 25.45 19.48
C ASP A 278 -5.86 26.59 19.07
N HIS A 279 -6.81 26.29 18.19
CA HIS A 279 -7.86 27.23 17.81
C HIS A 279 -9.11 26.96 18.64
N ALA A 280 -9.16 27.62 19.80
CA ALA A 280 -10.30 27.61 20.72
C ALA A 280 -10.75 26.21 21.17
N GLY A 281 -9.82 25.27 21.34
CA GLY A 281 -10.09 23.88 21.71
C GLY A 281 -10.81 23.07 20.64
N GLU A 282 -11.00 23.59 19.42
CA GLU A 282 -11.74 22.92 18.35
C GLU A 282 -10.84 22.34 17.27
N VAL A 283 -9.78 23.05 16.89
CA VAL A 283 -8.88 22.68 15.81
C VAL A 283 -7.42 22.77 16.28
N ALA A 284 -6.70 21.68 16.13
CA ALA A 284 -5.25 21.64 16.28
C ALA A 284 -4.60 21.88 14.91
N GLU A 285 -3.84 22.96 14.78
CA GLU A 285 -3.12 23.30 13.55
C GLU A 285 -1.61 23.04 13.70
N TYR A 286 -1.05 22.30 12.76
CA TYR A 286 0.34 21.88 12.72
C TYR A 286 1.05 22.52 11.52
N MET A 287 2.21 23.11 11.74
CA MET A 287 3.14 23.52 10.69
C MET A 287 4.54 22.99 11.00
N LEU A 288 4.91 21.88 10.36
CA LEU A 288 6.15 21.16 10.66
C LEU A 288 7.12 21.23 9.48
N VAL A 289 8.39 21.45 9.74
CA VAL A 289 9.46 21.32 8.76
C VAL A 289 9.97 19.88 8.79
N LEU A 290 10.05 19.25 7.61
CA LEU A 290 10.55 17.88 7.46
C LEU A 290 12.04 17.92 7.11
N SER A 291 12.84 17.14 7.82
CA SER A 291 14.26 16.92 7.52
C SER A 291 14.55 15.44 7.32
N LEU A 292 15.62 15.09 6.59
CA LEU A 292 15.95 13.69 6.32
C LEU A 292 16.50 13.02 7.56
N ASN A 293 15.86 11.93 7.98
CA ASN A 293 16.41 11.04 8.99
C ASN A 293 17.36 9.99 8.36
N GLU A 294 17.89 9.08 9.19
CA GLU A 294 18.80 8.02 8.73
C GLU A 294 18.18 7.12 7.64
N LEU A 295 16.88 6.81 7.75
CA LEU A 295 16.16 6.01 6.77
C LEU A 295 16.07 6.75 5.43
N GLY A 296 15.69 8.03 5.43
CA GLY A 296 15.58 8.84 4.21
C GLY A 296 16.90 8.95 3.46
N GLU A 297 17.99 9.28 4.18
CA GLU A 297 19.33 9.34 3.59
C GLU A 297 19.82 8.00 3.04
N SER A 298 19.56 6.91 3.76
CA SER A 298 19.94 5.56 3.36
C SER A 298 19.16 5.09 2.14
N PHE A 299 17.86 5.37 2.10
CA PHE A 299 16.99 5.03 0.98
C PHE A 299 17.46 5.70 -0.32
N LEU A 300 17.79 7.00 -0.29
CA LEU A 300 18.32 7.69 -1.47
C LEU A 300 19.64 7.07 -1.99
N LYS A 301 20.51 6.60 -1.09
CA LYS A 301 21.76 5.92 -1.46
C LYS A 301 21.48 4.56 -2.11
N ILE A 302 20.57 3.76 -1.52
CA ILE A 302 20.19 2.44 -2.02
C ILE A 302 19.50 2.56 -3.38
N ASP A 303 18.52 3.45 -3.49
CA ASP A 303 17.76 3.65 -4.73
C ASP A 303 18.68 4.09 -5.89
N LYS A 304 19.63 5.00 -5.62
CA LYS A 304 20.68 5.38 -6.60
C LYS A 304 21.51 4.18 -7.06
N TYR A 305 21.83 3.26 -6.16
CA TYR A 305 22.59 2.05 -6.49
C TYR A 305 21.77 1.01 -7.27
N VAL A 306 20.49 0.81 -6.90
CA VAL A 306 19.60 -0.17 -7.54
C VAL A 306 19.13 0.29 -8.92
N SER A 307 18.95 1.61 -9.12
CA SER A 307 18.49 2.20 -10.37
C SER A 307 19.53 2.21 -11.50
N GLN A 308 20.80 1.88 -11.22
CA GLN A 308 21.86 1.87 -12.24
C GLN A 308 21.86 0.55 -13.05
N PRO A 309 21.93 0.59 -14.39
CA PRO A 309 22.08 -0.61 -15.22
C PRO A 309 23.37 -1.34 -14.86
N ARG A 310 23.27 -2.60 -14.45
CA ARG A 310 24.45 -3.39 -14.05
C ARG A 310 25.10 -4.10 -15.25
N HIS A 311 26.42 -4.00 -15.33
CA HIS A 311 27.24 -4.75 -16.30
C HIS A 311 27.22 -6.28 -16.10
N TYR A 312 26.82 -6.79 -14.93
CA TYR A 312 26.74 -8.24 -14.66
C TYR A 312 25.53 -8.95 -15.30
N SER A 313 24.67 -8.24 -16.05
CA SER A 313 23.68 -8.92 -16.90
C SER A 313 24.32 -9.78 -18.00
N SER A 314 25.55 -9.46 -18.41
CA SER A 314 26.31 -10.22 -19.41
C SER A 314 27.04 -11.46 -18.87
N THR A 315 27.00 -11.71 -17.56
CA THR A 315 27.64 -12.88 -16.92
C THR A 315 26.63 -13.89 -16.37
N ARG A 316 25.33 -13.73 -16.65
CA ARG A 316 24.37 -14.83 -16.43
C ARG A 316 24.83 -16.03 -17.27
N PRO A 317 25.17 -17.18 -16.66
CA PRO A 317 25.49 -18.36 -17.44
C PRO A 317 24.26 -18.72 -18.26
N ASN A 318 24.42 -18.83 -19.59
CA ASN A 318 23.41 -19.44 -20.44
C ASN A 318 23.19 -20.86 -19.91
N VAL A 319 22.03 -21.11 -19.30
CA VAL A 319 21.58 -22.48 -19.03
C VAL A 319 21.22 -23.08 -20.38
N GLY A 320 22.25 -23.64 -21.01
CA GLY A 320 22.26 -24.15 -22.37
C GLY A 320 23.67 -24.67 -22.68
N GLY A 321 24.26 -25.38 -21.72
CA GLY A 321 25.47 -26.16 -21.92
C GLY A 321 25.05 -27.62 -21.97
N ASP A 322 25.12 -28.19 -23.16
CA ASP A 322 24.86 -29.60 -23.47
C ASP A 322 25.49 -30.54 -22.43
N LEU A 323 24.65 -31.35 -21.78
CA LEU A 323 25.08 -32.62 -21.21
C LEU A 323 25.27 -33.58 -22.39
N LYS A 324 26.51 -33.71 -22.86
CA LYS A 324 26.96 -34.85 -23.67
C LYS A 324 27.23 -36.06 -22.80
#